data_AF-A0A2V3I572-F1
#
_entry.id   AF-A0A2V3I572-F1
#
_cell.length_a   1.000
_cell.length_b   1.000
_cell.length_c   1.000
_cell.angle_alpha   90.00
_cell.angle_beta   90.00
_cell.angle_gamma   90.00
#
_symmetry.space_group_name_H-M   'P 1'
#
loop_
_entity.id
_entity.type
_entity.pdbx_description
1 polymer ?
#
loop_
_entity_poly.entity_id
_entity_poly.type
_entity_poly.pdbx_seq_one_letter_code
_entity_poly.pdbx_strand_id
1 'polypeptide(L)' 'MSNRLLPSDDPVAEQVLEWTIKRDAHDITQLMRWMETTDVRRDRQVLLNRALDLIGEIQHALRRLDELR' A
#
# COMPACT_ATOMS: atom_id res chain seq x y z
N MET A 1 -22.33 7.38 -1.87
CA MET A 1 -21.60 6.43 -2.74
C MET A 1 -21.89 6.82 -4.18
N SER A 2 -21.08 7.73 -4.74
CA SER A 2 -21.28 8.25 -6.09
C SER A 2 -20.76 7.22 -7.08
N ASN A 3 -21.67 6.48 -7.72
CA ASN A 3 -21.35 5.62 -8.85
C ASN A 3 -20.80 6.52 -9.97
N ARG A 4 -19.50 6.42 -10.25
CA ARG A 4 -18.84 7.25 -11.26
C ARG A 4 -19.39 6.89 -12.64
N LEU A 5 -19.96 7.87 -13.33
CA LEU A 5 -20.61 7.71 -14.64
C LEU A 5 -19.61 7.82 -15.82
N LEU A 6 -18.34 8.15 -15.56
CA LEU A 6 -17.28 8.20 -16.56
C LEU A 6 -16.06 7.40 -16.05
N PRO A 7 -15.42 6.57 -16.91
CA PRO A 7 -14.17 5.88 -16.58
C PRO A 7 -13.03 6.89 -16.36
N SER A 8 -12.04 6.54 -15.54
CA SER A 8 -10.81 7.32 -15.37
C SER A 8 -10.10 7.55 -16.71
N ASP A 9 -9.33 8.63 -16.80
CA ASP A 9 -8.46 8.94 -17.95
C ASP A 9 -7.48 7.80 -18.29
N ASP A 10 -7.08 7.01 -17.29
CA ASP A 10 -6.36 5.75 -17.46
C ASP A 10 -6.92 4.67 -16.52
N PRO A 11 -7.91 3.88 -16.98
CA PRO A 11 -8.59 2.90 -16.14
C PRO A 11 -7.70 1.70 -15.79
N VAL A 12 -6.63 1.45 -16.55
CA VAL A 12 -5.66 0.39 -16.22
C VAL A 12 -4.75 0.87 -15.09
N ALA A 13 -4.24 2.11 -15.18
CA ALA A 13 -3.46 2.70 -14.10
C ALA A 13 -4.27 2.79 -12.80
N GLU A 14 -5.54 3.21 -12.86
CA GLU A 14 -6.43 3.23 -11.69
C GLU A 14 -6.52 1.85 -11.02
N GLN A 15 -6.76 0.79 -11.79
CA GLN A 15 -6.84 -0.58 -11.26
C GLN A 15 -5.52 -1.06 -10.64
N VAL A 16 -4.38 -0.74 -11.26
CA VAL A 16 -3.06 -1.12 -10.74
C VAL A 16 -2.77 -0.40 -9.43
N LEU A 17 -3.12 0.88 -9.32
CA LEU A 17 -2.94 1.66 -8.10
C LEU A 17 -3.83 1.15 -6.97
N GLU A 18 -5.09 0.84 -7.25
CA GLU A 18 -5.99 0.21 -6.26
C GLU A 18 -5.47 -1.15 -5.81
N TRP A 19 -4.97 -1.97 -6.74
CA TRP A 19 -4.37 -3.26 -6.41
C TRP A 19 -3.12 -3.10 -5.54
N THR A 20 -2.28 -2.11 -5.85
CA THR A 20 -1.05 -1.80 -5.09
C THR A 20 -1.40 -1.46 -3.65
N ILE A 21 -2.37 -0.56 -3.44
CA ILE A 21 -2.81 -0.19 -2.09
C ILE A 21 -3.31 -1.41 -1.30
N LYS A 22 -4.13 -2.27 -1.93
CA LYS A 22 -4.68 -3.48 -1.29
C LYS A 22 -3.58 -4.46 -0.92
N ARG A 23 -2.63 -4.70 -1.83
CA ARG A 23 -1.49 -5.58 -1.60
C ARG A 23 -0.60 -5.06 -0.49
N ASP A 24 -0.19 -3.80 -0.54
CA ASP A 24 0.76 -3.24 0.42
C ASP A 24 0.17 -3.21 1.83
N ALA A 25 -1.14 -2.91 1.96
CA ALA A 25 -1.84 -2.98 3.24
C ALA A 25 -1.85 -4.42 3.81
N HIS A 26 -2.02 -5.43 2.95
CA HIS A 26 -1.93 -6.83 3.35
C HIS A 26 -0.51 -7.20 3.79
N ASP A 27 0.50 -6.80 3.02
CA ASP A 27 1.91 -7.08 3.30
C ASP A 27 2.35 -6.42 4.61
N ILE A 28 1.97 -5.15 4.87
CA ILE A 28 2.20 -4.47 6.16
C ILE A 28 1.59 -5.27 7.32
N THR A 29 0.37 -5.80 7.14
CA THR A 29 -0.28 -6.61 8.17
C THR A 29 0.54 -7.87 8.49
N GLN A 30 1.13 -8.52 7.48
CA GLN A 30 2.01 -9.68 7.70
C GLN A 30 3.32 -9.28 8.40
N LEU A 31 3.93 -8.17 8.00
CA LEU A 31 5.16 -7.66 8.62
C LEU A 31 4.96 -7.36 10.11
N MET A 32 3.83 -6.77 10.49
CA MET A 32 3.53 -6.50 11.90
C MET A 32 3.32 -7.79 12.69
N ARG A 33 2.65 -8.80 12.12
CA ARG A 33 2.51 -10.13 12.75
C ARG A 33 3.87 -10.80 12.98
N TRP A 34 4.80 -10.70 12.03
CA TRP A 34 6.16 -11.22 12.22
C TRP A 34 6.94 -10.41 13.26
N MET A 35 6.70 -9.11 13.37
CA MET A 35 7.37 -8.27 14.36
C MET A 35 7.04 -8.69 15.80
N GLU A 36 5.81 -9.13 16.04
CA GLU A 36 5.36 -9.64 17.35
C GLU A 36 6.13 -10.89 17.79
N THR A 37 6.49 -11.76 16.86
CA THR A 37 7.12 -13.07 17.15
C THR A 37 8.64 -13.08 16.96
N THR A 38 9.22 -12.02 16.40
CA THR A 38 10.67 -11.92 16.16
C THR A 38 11.40 -11.50 17.43
N ASP A 39 12.38 -12.26 17.92
CA ASP A 39 13.13 -11.92 19.15
C ASP A 39 14.38 -11.06 18.90
N VAL A 40 14.87 -11.03 17.66
CA VAL A 40 16.08 -10.29 17.30
C VAL A 40 15.73 -8.83 16.99
N ARG A 41 16.28 -7.90 17.78
CA ARG A 41 16.08 -6.44 17.59
C ARG A 41 16.42 -5.98 16.17
N ARG A 42 17.50 -6.51 15.59
CA ARG A 42 17.92 -6.18 14.22
C ARG A 42 16.85 -6.57 13.20
N ASP A 43 16.25 -7.74 13.35
CA ASP A 43 15.24 -8.25 12.42
C ASP A 43 13.94 -7.46 12.56
N ARG A 44 13.55 -7.08 13.79
CA ARG A 44 12.44 -6.12 14.01
C ARG A 44 12.68 -4.79 13.29
N GLN A 45 13.91 -4.28 13.29
CA GLN A 45 14.24 -3.04 12.57
C GLN A 45 14.09 -3.20 11.05
N VAL A 46 14.48 -4.35 10.50
CA VAL A 46 14.30 -4.66 9.07
C VAL A 46 12.82 -4.72 8.70
N LEU A 47 12.00 -5.40 9.51
CA LEU A 47 10.55 -5.48 9.31
C LEU A 47 9.90 -4.09 9.37
N LEU A 48 10.31 -3.26 10.33
CA LEU A 48 9.81 -1.89 10.47
C LEU A 48 10.16 -1.04 9.25
N ASN A 49 11.42 -1.07 8.81
CA ASN A 49 11.85 -0.31 7.63
C ASN A 49 11.06 -0.73 6.38
N ARG A 50 10.84 -2.05 6.20
CA ARG A 50 10.04 -2.54 5.07
C ARG A 50 8.59 -2.07 5.14
N ALA A 51 7.99 -2.03 6.33
CA ALA A 51 6.64 -1.53 6.50
C ALA A 51 6.54 -0.03 6.20
N LEU A 52 7.55 0.76 6.58
CA LEU A 52 7.63 2.19 6.24
C LEU A 52 7.74 2.41 4.73
N ASP A 53 8.52 1.60 4.02
CA ASP A 53 8.61 1.66 2.55
C ASP A 53 7.25 1.42 1.89
N LEU A 54 6.53 0.36 2.32
CA LEU A 54 5.20 0.03 1.81
C LEU A 54 4.16 1.14 2.12
N ILE A 55 4.25 1.77 3.28
CA ILE A 55 3.41 2.95 3.60
C ILE A 55 3.70 4.09 2.62
N GLY A 56 4.97 4.31 2.27
CA GLY A 56 5.37 5.28 1.26
C GLY A 56 4.79 4.96 -0.12
N GLU A 57 4.79 3.69 -0.52
CA GLU A 57 4.18 3.21 -1.78
C GLU A 57 2.66 3.46 -1.79
N ILE A 58 1.94 3.14 -0.70
CA ILE A 58 0.51 3.46 -0.54
C ILE A 58 0.25 4.95 -0.66
N GLN A 59 1.04 5.79 0.02
CA GLN A 59 0.88 7.24 -0.03
C GLN A 59 1.09 7.78 -1.45
N HIS A 60 2.07 7.24 -2.18
CA HIS A 60 2.28 7.60 -3.58
C HIS A 60 1.11 7.17 -4.46
N ALA A 61 0.62 5.93 -4.29
CA ALA A 61 -0.50 5.41 -5.07
C ALA A 61 -1.79 6.21 -4.85
N LEU A 62 -2.07 6.60 -3.61
CA LEU A 62 -3.23 7.45 -3.26
C LEU A 62 -3.15 8.82 -3.95
N ARG A 63 -1.99 9.49 -3.90
CA ARG A 63 -1.80 10.76 -4.61
C ARG A 63 -2.01 10.60 -6.11
N ARG A 64 -1.49 9.52 -6.70
CA ARG A 64 -1.63 9.25 -8.13
C ARG A 64 -3.09 8.97 -8.51
N LEU A 65 -3.85 8.28 -7.67
CA LEU A 65 -5.29 8.11 -7.87
C LEU A 65 -6.03 9.44 -7.85
N ASP A 66 -5.64 10.37 -6.99
CA ASP A 66 -6.22 11.72 -6.97
C ASP A 66 -5.88 12.54 -8.22
N GLU A 67 -4.72 12.31 -8.84
CA GLU A 67 -4.35 12.94 -10.12
C GLU A 67 -5.08 12.34 -11.33
N LEU A 68 -5.53 11.09 -11.24
CA LEU A 68 -6.32 10.40 -12.27
C LEU A 68 -7.82 10.68 -12.15
N ARG A 69 -8.22 11.52 -11.18
CA ARG A 69 -9.62 11.86 -10.88
C ARG A 69 -10.05 13.17 -11.50
#